data_AF-A0A9X2VIU6-F1
#
_entry.id   AF-A0A9X2VIU6-F1
#
_cell.length_a   1.000
_cell.length_b   1.000
_cell.length_c   1.000
_cell.angle_alpha   90.00
_cell.angle_beta   90.00
_cell.angle_gamma   90.00
#
_symmetry.space_group_name_H-M   'P 1'
#
loop_
_entity.id
_entity.type
_entity.pdbx_description
1 polymer ?
#
loop_
_entity_poly.entity_id
_entity_poly.type
_entity_poly.pdbx_seq_one_letter_code
_entity_poly.pdbx_strand_id
1 'polypeptide(L)' 'MADFVEWTPPDGGDSTLGVVDFSIFPHLGHLPDNTVAAAERWAAEIAGPAYAIDDQTAIKVTDGGVEVVSEGHWKLFP' A
#
# COMPACT_ATOMS: atom_id res chain seq x y z
N MET A 1 18.01 1.06 -0.61
CA MET A 1 17.00 1.11 -1.67
C MET A 1 15.77 0.49 -1.04
N ALA A 2 14.62 1.16 -1.05
CA ALA A 2 13.39 0.51 -0.59
C ALA A 2 13.14 -0.70 -1.50
N ASP A 3 12.82 -1.85 -0.91
CA ASP A 3 12.62 -3.14 -1.63
C ASP A 3 11.53 -3.09 -2.72
N PHE A 4 10.84 -1.96 -2.87
CA PHE A 4 9.65 -1.78 -3.69
C PHE A 4 9.88 -1.00 -5.00
N VAL A 5 11.06 -0.40 -5.20
CA VAL A 5 11.35 0.47 -6.36
C VAL A 5 12.19 -0.31 -7.38
N GLU A 6 11.51 -0.99 -8.31
CA GLU A 6 12.16 -1.76 -9.39
C GLU A 6 12.53 -0.92 -10.62
N TRP A 7 12.06 0.32 -10.71
CA TRP A 7 12.34 1.24 -11.79
C TRP A 7 13.08 2.48 -11.28
N THR A 8 14.02 3.01 -12.06
CA THR A 8 14.76 4.23 -11.72
C THR A 8 14.07 5.45 -12.35
N PRO A 9 13.40 6.30 -11.56
CA PRO A 9 12.80 7.52 -12.08
C PRO A 9 13.86 8.53 -12.51
N PRO A 10 13.56 9.41 -13.49
CA PRO A 10 14.52 10.37 -14.03
C PRO A 10 15.11 11.34 -13.01
N ASP A 11 14.36 11.66 -11.95
CA ASP A 11 14.78 12.54 -10.86
C ASP A 11 15.47 11.79 -9.71
N GLY A 12 15.53 10.45 -9.79
CA GLY A 12 16.18 9.58 -8.81
C GLY A 12 15.48 9.46 -7.46
N GLY A 13 14.26 10.01 -7.31
CA GLY A 13 13.47 9.92 -6.09
C GLY A 13 12.54 8.70 -6.06
N ASP A 14 11.68 8.63 -5.07
CA ASP A 14 10.55 7.68 -4.98
C ASP A 14 9.24 8.39 -4.63
N SER A 15 9.20 9.72 -4.83
CA SER A 15 8.03 10.53 -4.55
C SER A 15 6.85 10.10 -5.41
N THR A 16 5.72 9.82 -4.75
CA THR A 16 4.46 9.48 -5.39
C THR A 16 3.67 10.74 -5.78
N LEU A 17 2.50 10.57 -6.40
CA LEU A 17 1.65 11.69 -6.82
C LEU A 17 1.07 12.50 -5.64
N GLY A 18 1.06 11.98 -4.42
CA GLY A 18 0.53 12.68 -3.23
C GLY A 18 -0.98 12.97 -3.28
N VAL A 19 -1.76 12.12 -3.96
CA VAL A 19 -3.22 12.30 -4.10
C VAL A 19 -3.99 11.85 -2.85
N VAL A 20 -3.39 10.99 -2.04
CA VAL A 20 -3.95 10.48 -0.78
C VAL A 20 -2.87 10.49 0.31
N ASP A 21 -3.31 10.55 1.56
CA ASP A 21 -2.43 10.65 2.74
C ASP A 21 -2.02 9.28 3.33
N PHE A 22 -2.10 8.21 2.52
CA PHE A 22 -1.74 6.86 2.93
C PHE A 22 -0.99 6.10 1.83
N SER A 23 -0.27 5.05 2.22
CA SER A 23 0.42 4.13 1.30
C SER A 23 -0.36 2.83 1.11
N ILE A 24 -0.09 2.10 0.01
CA ILE A 24 -0.77 0.84 -0.30
C ILE A 24 0.24 -0.28 -0.55
N PHE A 25 0.05 -1.42 0.09
CA PHE A 25 0.69 -2.70 -0.23
C PHE A 25 -0.33 -3.58 -0.98
N PRO A 26 -0.25 -3.67 -2.32
CA PRO A 26 -1.23 -4.39 -3.13
C PRO A 26 -0.97 -5.91 -3.13
N HIS A 27 -1.91 -6.69 -3.68
CA HIS A 27 -1.77 -8.13 -3.94
C HIS A 27 -1.47 -8.99 -2.70
N LEU A 28 -1.93 -8.57 -1.53
CA LEU A 28 -1.72 -9.29 -0.27
C LEU A 28 -2.17 -10.76 -0.39
N GLY A 29 -1.26 -11.68 -0.09
CA GLY A 29 -1.50 -13.13 -0.09
C GLY A 29 -1.59 -13.78 -1.47
N HIS A 30 -1.50 -13.02 -2.57
CA HIS A 30 -1.62 -13.56 -3.92
C HIS A 30 -0.26 -13.81 -4.60
N LEU A 31 0.74 -12.96 -4.33
CA LEU A 31 2.11 -13.13 -4.84
C LEU A 31 3.03 -13.76 -3.79
N PRO A 32 4.09 -14.50 -4.19
CA PRO A 32 4.98 -15.21 -3.25
C PRO A 32 5.55 -14.34 -2.13
N ASP A 33 5.92 -13.10 -2.45
CA ASP A 33 6.54 -12.17 -1.51
C ASP A 33 5.51 -11.24 -0.82
N ASN A 34 4.26 -11.21 -1.30
CA ASN A 34 3.22 -10.32 -0.78
C ASN A 34 2.52 -10.91 0.45
N THR A 35 3.28 -11.42 1.40
CA THR A 35 2.76 -12.01 2.63
C THR A 35 2.35 -10.96 3.67
N VAL A 36 1.53 -11.33 4.66
CA VAL A 36 1.22 -10.45 5.81
C VAL A 36 2.48 -9.99 6.54
N ALA A 37 3.46 -10.88 6.71
CA ALA A 37 4.72 -10.55 7.36
C ALA A 37 5.56 -9.56 6.52
N ALA A 38 5.50 -9.64 5.19
CA ALA A 38 6.14 -8.67 4.31
C ALA A 38 5.45 -7.31 4.40
N ALA A 39 4.11 -7.28 4.38
CA ALA A 39 3.34 -6.05 4.57
C ALA A 39 3.62 -5.39 5.93
N GLU A 40 3.77 -6.16 7.00
CA GLU A 40 4.13 -5.65 8.32
C GLU A 40 5.53 -5.02 8.37
N ARG A 41 6.54 -5.67 7.76
CA ARG A 41 7.89 -5.11 7.66
C ARG A 41 7.91 -3.83 6.83
N TRP A 42 7.24 -3.86 5.68
CA TRP A 42 7.11 -2.71 4.80
C TRP A 42 6.44 -1.52 5.51
N ALA A 43 5.30 -1.75 6.16
CA ALA A 43 4.56 -0.68 6.85
C ALA A 43 5.36 -0.03 7.97
N ALA A 44 6.29 -0.75 8.62
CA ALA A 44 7.17 -0.21 9.63
C ALA A 44 8.20 0.81 9.09
N GLU A 45 8.44 0.81 7.77
CA GLU A 45 9.36 1.75 7.10
C GLU A 45 8.62 2.92 6.43
N ILE A 46 7.28 2.88 6.38
CA ILE A 46 6.45 3.92 5.78
C ILE A 46 6.12 5.00 6.82
N ALA A 47 6.20 6.27 6.39
CA ALA A 47 5.70 7.38 7.18
C ALA A 47 4.18 7.52 7.01
N GLY A 48 3.43 7.37 8.11
CA GLY A 48 1.99 7.57 8.15
C GLY A 48 1.17 6.30 7.82
N PRO A 49 -0.16 6.45 7.65
CA PRO A 49 -1.05 5.31 7.50
C PRO A 49 -0.78 4.49 6.24
N ALA A 50 -1.00 3.18 6.33
CA ALA A 50 -0.87 2.29 5.20
C ALA A 50 -1.95 1.20 5.18
N TYR A 51 -2.37 0.81 3.99
CA TYR A 51 -3.30 -0.30 3.77
C TYR A 51 -2.59 -1.44 3.03
N ALA A 52 -2.63 -2.65 3.58
CA ALA A 52 -2.38 -3.85 2.80
C ALA A 52 -3.71 -4.40 2.31
N ILE A 53 -3.82 -4.63 1.00
CA ILE A 53 -5.07 -5.04 0.34
C ILE A 53 -4.80 -6.21 -0.62
N ASP A 54 -5.75 -7.13 -0.71
CA ASP A 54 -5.74 -8.16 -1.74
C ASP A 54 -6.49 -7.73 -3.02
N ASP A 55 -6.54 -8.62 -4.00
CA ASP A 55 -7.11 -8.36 -5.32
C ASP A 55 -8.64 -8.22 -5.31
N GLN A 56 -9.29 -8.58 -4.21
CA GLN A 56 -10.73 -8.47 -4.00
C GLN A 56 -11.08 -7.28 -3.09
N THR A 57 -10.15 -6.35 -2.93
CA THR A 57 -10.30 -5.15 -2.10
C THR A 57 -10.02 -3.89 -2.91
N ALA A 58 -10.86 -2.87 -2.73
CA ALA A 58 -10.67 -1.53 -3.28
C ALA A 58 -10.79 -0.45 -2.19
N ILE A 59 -10.10 0.67 -2.38
CA ILE A 59 -10.20 1.84 -1.50
C ILE A 59 -10.87 2.98 -2.29
N LYS A 60 -12.01 3.46 -1.80
CA LYS A 60 -12.76 4.59 -2.35
C LYS A 60 -12.48 5.84 -1.52
N VAL A 61 -12.12 6.93 -2.18
CA VAL A 61 -11.88 8.24 -1.55
C VAL A 61 -12.83 9.27 -2.16
N THR A 62 -13.65 9.91 -1.32
CA THR A 62 -14.63 10.93 -1.73
C THR A 62 -14.75 12.00 -0.65
N ASP A 63 -14.78 13.30 -1.01
CA ASP A 63 -15.12 14.44 -0.13
C ASP A 63 -14.61 14.34 1.33
N GLY A 64 -13.39 13.82 1.53
CA GLY A 64 -12.73 13.69 2.83
C GLY A 64 -12.91 12.35 3.56
N GLY A 65 -13.62 11.38 2.99
CA GLY A 65 -13.77 10.03 3.52
C GLY A 65 -12.94 8.98 2.78
N VAL A 66 -12.45 7.99 3.52
CA VAL A 66 -11.80 6.77 3.01
C VAL A 66 -12.68 5.57 3.36
N GLU A 67 -13.10 4.80 2.36
CA GLU A 67 -13.91 3.59 2.52
C GLU A 67 -13.18 2.39 1.89
N VAL A 68 -13.07 1.30 2.65
CA VAL A 68 -12.58 0.02 2.13
C VAL A 68 -13.77 -0.84 1.68
N VAL A 69 -13.82 -1.15 0.40
CA VAL A 69 -14.84 -2.03 -0.22
C VAL A 69 -14.17 -3.37 -0.50
N SER A 70 -14.61 -4.44 0.15
CA SER A 70 -13.89 -5.72 0.10
C SER A 70 -14.80 -6.95 0.14
N GLU A 71 -14.46 -7.95 -0.67
CA GLU A 71 -14.86 -9.36 -0.47
C GLU A 71 -13.69 -10.23 0.03
N GLY A 72 -12.49 -9.66 0.12
CA GLY A 72 -11.26 -10.32 0.53
C GLY A 72 -10.69 -9.80 1.84
N HIS A 73 -9.37 -9.93 1.99
CA HIS A 73 -8.59 -9.60 3.16
C HIS A 73 -7.81 -8.30 3.00
N TRP A 74 -7.84 -7.50 4.05
CA TRP A 74 -7.07 -6.27 4.15
C TRP A 74 -6.65 -5.99 5.58
N LYS A 75 -5.67 -5.12 5.75
CA LYS A 75 -5.19 -4.64 7.06
C LYS A 75 -4.80 -3.17 6.98
N LEU A 76 -5.24 -2.39 7.96
CA LEU A 76 -4.77 -1.03 8.19
C LEU A 76 -3.62 -1.03 9.19
N PHE A 77 -2.58 -0.28 8.86
CA PHE A 77 -1.47 0.08 9.72
C PHE A 77 -1.60 1.59 10.00
N PRO A 78 -1.95 2.00 11.23
CA PRO A 78 -2.21 3.40 11.56
C PRO A 78 -0.92 4.23 11.69
#